data_AF-A0A1S6KZL7-F1
#
_entry.id   AF-A0A1S6KZL7-F1
#
_cell.length_a   1.000
_cell.length_b   1.000
_cell.length_c   1.000
_cell.angle_alpha   90.00
_cell.angle_beta   90.00
_cell.angle_gamma   90.00
#
_symmetry.space_group_name_H-M   'P 1'
#
loop_
_entity.id
_entity.type
_entity.pdbx_description
1 polymer ?
#
loop_
_entity_poly.entity_id
_entity_poly.type
_entity_poly.pdbx_seq_one_letter_code
_entity_poly.pdbx_strand_id
1 'polypeptide(L)' 'SYEAYSRSEYEQIKICTLRGFLDFKFEDCTPVPIDQVEPWTEIVRRFCTGAMSYGSISMESHSTLAVAMNRLGGKSNTG' A
#
# COMPACT_ATOMS: atom_id res chain seq x y z
N SER A 1 -8.98 9.83 10.15
CA SER A 1 -8.74 8.38 10.25
C SER A 1 -8.34 7.84 8.88
N TYR A 2 -7.73 6.65 8.82
CA TYR A 2 -7.32 6.03 7.55
C TYR A 2 -8.48 5.90 6.54
N GLU A 3 -9.68 5.53 7.02
CA GLU A 3 -10.87 5.40 6.17
C GLU A 3 -11.29 6.70 5.49
N ALA A 4 -11.23 7.83 6.22
CA ALA A 4 -11.57 9.13 5.68
C ALA A 4 -10.59 9.55 4.56
N TYR A 5 -9.30 9.29 4.76
CA TYR A 5 -8.25 9.53 3.76
C TYR A 5 -8.42 8.62 2.54
N SER A 6 -8.62 7.31 2.75
CA SER A 6 -8.82 6.37 1.64
C SER A 6 -10.03 6.73 0.77
N ARG A 7 -11.12 7.19 1.38
CA ARG A 7 -12.30 7.65 0.65
C ARG A 7 -12.03 8.91 -0.18
N SER A 8 -11.33 9.90 0.38
CA SER A 8 -11.01 11.12 -0.38
C SER A 8 -10.11 10.82 -1.57
N GLU A 9 -9.09 9.97 -1.39
CA GLU A 9 -8.19 9.58 -2.48
C GLU A 9 -8.92 8.76 -3.56
N TYR A 10 -9.81 7.86 -3.17
CA TYR A 10 -10.60 7.06 -4.12
C TYR A 10 -11.44 7.93 -5.07
N GLU A 11 -12.09 8.97 -4.55
CA GLU A 11 -12.87 9.91 -5.37
C GLU A 11 -11.98 10.74 -6.31
N GLN A 12 -10.76 11.11 -5.89
CA GLN A 12 -9.79 11.80 -6.77
C GLN A 12 -9.27 10.86 -7.88
N ILE A 13 -9.01 9.59 -7.56
CA ILE A 13 -8.49 8.59 -8.51
C ILE A 13 -9.48 8.34 -9.66
N LYS A 14 -10.79 8.33 -9.38
CA LYS A 14 -11.86 8.13 -10.37
C LYS A 14 -11.83 9.12 -11.53
N ILE A 15 -11.43 10.37 -11.26
CA ILE A 15 -11.46 11.44 -12.27
C ILE A 15 -10.09 11.70 -12.92
N CYS A 16 -9.00 11.28 -12.27
CA CYS A 16 -7.64 11.65 -12.68
C CYS A 16 -6.82 10.52 -13.31
N THR A 17 -7.15 9.25 -13.08
CA THR A 17 -6.29 8.12 -13.48
C THR A 17 -7.04 7.04 -14.25
N LEU A 18 -6.33 6.31 -15.11
CA LEU A 18 -6.93 5.23 -15.90
C LEU A 18 -7.61 4.16 -15.03
N ARG A 19 -6.99 3.77 -13.91
CA ARG A 19 -7.58 2.79 -12.98
C ARG A 19 -8.87 3.29 -12.32
N GLY A 20 -9.10 4.60 -12.30
CA GLY A 20 -10.32 5.20 -11.77
C GLY A 20 -11.56 4.97 -12.64
N PHE A 21 -11.36 4.63 -13.92
CA PHE A 21 -12.44 4.26 -14.84
C PHE A 21 -12.75 2.77 -14.84
N LEU A 22 -12.06 1.98 -14.01
CA LEU A 22 -12.27 0.55 -13.87
C LEU A 22 -12.99 0.29 -12.55
N ASP A 23 -13.92 -0.67 -12.56
CA ASP A 23 -14.60 -1.13 -11.35
C ASP A 23 -14.64 -2.66 -11.30
N PHE A 24 -14.78 -3.19 -10.09
CA PHE A 24 -14.91 -4.62 -9.87
C PHE A 24 -16.38 -5.05 -10.05
N LYS A 25 -16.59 -6.15 -10.76
CA LYS A 25 -17.92 -6.75 -10.93
C LYS A 25 -18.26 -7.64 -9.73
N PHE A 26 -18.62 -7.02 -8.62
CA PHE A 26 -18.96 -7.76 -7.40
C PHE A 26 -20.23 -8.61 -7.52
N GLU A 27 -21.14 -8.26 -8.43
CA GLU A 27 -22.39 -9.01 -8.68
C GLU A 27 -22.13 -10.46 -9.12
N ASP A 28 -21.01 -10.71 -9.79
CA ASP A 28 -20.60 -12.03 -10.29
C ASP A 28 -19.78 -12.83 -9.24
N CYS A 29 -19.61 -12.32 -8.03
CA CYS A 29 -18.74 -12.89 -7.00
C CYS A 29 -19.50 -13.29 -5.73
N THR A 30 -19.12 -14.42 -5.12
CA THR A 30 -19.63 -14.80 -3.80
C THR A 30 -18.74 -14.20 -2.71
N PRO A 31 -19.27 -13.37 -1.80
CA PRO A 31 -18.50 -12.81 -0.71
C PRO A 31 -17.96 -13.90 0.21
N VAL A 32 -16.72 -13.73 0.68
CA VAL A 32 -16.11 -14.60 1.67
C VAL A 32 -15.89 -13.85 2.98
N PRO A 33 -16.00 -14.53 4.14
CA PRO A 33 -15.56 -13.99 5.42
C PRO A 33 -14.09 -13.53 5.40
N ILE A 34 -13.77 -12.46 6.14
CA ILE A 34 -12.43 -11.84 6.13
C ILE A 34 -11.35 -12.77 6.69
N ASP A 35 -11.71 -13.70 7.58
CA ASP A 35 -10.84 -14.74 8.13
C ASP A 35 -10.41 -15.78 7.10
N GLN A 36 -11.10 -15.85 5.95
CA GLN A 36 -10.68 -16.67 4.81
C GLN A 36 -9.71 -15.95 3.87
N VAL A 37 -9.55 -14.63 4.02
CA VAL A 37 -8.57 -13.84 3.27
C VAL A 37 -7.19 -14.04 3.90
N GLU A 38 -6.14 -14.01 3.08
CA GLU A 38 -4.78 -14.10 3.60
C GLU A 38 -4.50 -13.01 4.66
N PRO A 39 -3.74 -13.33 5.72
CA PRO A 39 -3.47 -12.38 6.78
C PRO A 39 -2.58 -11.24 6.30
N TRP A 40 -2.70 -10.07 6.94
CA TRP A 40 -1.91 -8.89 6.60
C TRP A 40 -0.39 -9.15 6.65
N THR A 41 0.07 -10.08 7.49
CA THR A 41 1.47 -10.48 7.62
C THR A 41 2.04 -11.12 6.35
N GLU A 42 1.21 -11.74 5.53
CA GLU A 42 1.61 -12.26 4.21
C GLU A 42 1.48 -11.19 3.13
N ILE A 43 0.44 -10.35 3.20
CA ILE A 43 0.23 -9.22 2.26
C ILE A 43 1.41 -8.25 2.30
N VAL A 44 1.87 -7.85 3.49
CA VAL A 44 2.92 -6.83 3.66
C VAL A 44 4.27 -7.25 3.07
N ARG A 45 4.52 -8.56 2.91
CA ARG A 45 5.73 -9.08 2.26
C ARG A 45 5.83 -8.72 0.78
N ARG A 46 4.68 -8.43 0.15
CA ARG A 46 4.61 -7.96 -1.25
C ARG A 46 4.88 -6.46 -1.36
N PHE A 47 4.94 -5.73 -0.25
CA PHE A 47 5.18 -4.29 -0.24
C PHE A 47 6.67 -3.98 -0.20
N CYS A 48 7.04 -2.97 -1.00
CA CYS A 48 8.37 -2.40 -1.03
C CYS A 48 8.26 -0.90 -0.81
N THR A 49 9.15 -0.29 -0.02
CA THR A 49 9.27 1.17 -0.04
C THR A 49 9.89 1.60 -1.37
N GLY A 50 9.44 2.72 -1.91
CA GLY A 50 10.01 3.29 -3.12
C GLY A 50 11.51 3.59 -2.96
N ALA A 51 12.23 3.56 -4.09
CA ALA A 51 13.64 3.95 -4.15
C ALA A 51 13.75 5.46 -3.87
N MET A 52 14.35 5.83 -2.75
CA MET A 52 14.50 7.23 -2.34
C MET A 52 15.95 7.46 -1.95
N SER A 53 16.64 8.31 -2.71
CA SER A 53 18.07 8.53 -2.50
C SER A 53 18.35 9.20 -1.15
N TYR A 54 19.48 8.84 -0.53
CA TYR A 54 20.01 9.50 0.66
C TYR A 54 20.22 11.02 0.50
N GLY A 55 20.32 11.52 -0.73
CA GLY A 55 20.42 12.97 -1.00
C GLY A 55 19.06 13.66 -1.05
N SER A 56 17.97 12.91 -1.21
CA SER A 56 16.60 13.44 -1.35
C SER A 56 15.80 13.41 -0.04
N ILE A 57 16.19 12.54 0.90
CA ILE A 57 15.55 12.41 2.22
C ILE A 57 16.62 12.36 3.31
N SER A 58 16.25 12.74 4.53
CA SER A 58 17.18 12.70 5.65
C SER A 58 17.60 11.25 5.99
N MET A 59 18.79 11.09 6.59
CA MET A 59 19.29 9.79 7.05
C MET A 59 18.34 9.13 8.05
N GLU A 60 17.72 9.90 8.92
CA GLU A 60 16.75 9.43 9.91
C GLU A 60 15.52 8.87 9.20
N SER A 61 15.04 9.54 8.15
CA SER A 61 13.89 9.09 7.36
C SER A 61 14.21 7.79 6.62
N HIS A 62 15.36 7.74 5.96
CA HIS A 62 15.82 6.54 5.25
C HIS A 62 15.98 5.33 6.18
N SER A 63 16.64 5.53 7.32
CA SER A 63 16.88 4.47 8.31
C SER A 63 15.59 3.99 8.96
N THR A 64 14.64 4.91 9.22
CA THR A 64 13.33 4.57 9.79
C THR A 64 12.54 3.65 8.86
N LEU A 65 12.52 3.96 7.56
CA LEU A 65 11.86 3.11 6.56
C LEU A 65 12.48 1.72 6.49
N ALA A 66 13.82 1.63 6.46
CA ALA A 66 14.52 0.35 6.43
C ALA A 66 14.22 -0.50 7.68
N VAL A 67 14.28 0.11 8.87
CA VAL A 67 13.97 -0.60 10.13
C VAL A 67 12.50 -1.06 10.16
N ALA A 68 11.56 -0.22 9.72
CA ALA A 68 10.14 -0.58 9.68
C ALA A 68 9.87 -1.75 8.73
N MET A 69 10.41 -1.71 7.51
CA MET A 69 10.23 -2.78 6.53
C MET A 69 10.86 -4.09 6.98
N ASN A 70 12.05 -4.05 7.59
CA ASN A 70 12.71 -5.23 8.14
C ASN A 70 11.90 -5.87 9.28
N ARG A 71 11.27 -5.06 10.14
CA ARG A 71 10.39 -5.57 11.22
C ARG A 71 9.12 -6.23 10.67
N LEU A 72 8.57 -5.70 9.58
CA LEU A 72 7.35 -6.21 8.95
C LEU A 72 7.61 -7.39 8.00
N GLY A 73 8.87 -7.70 7.69
CA GLY A 73 9.24 -8.70 6.69
C GLY A 73 9.00 -8.24 5.24
N GLY A 74 8.83 -6.93 5.02
CA GLY A 74 8.78 -6.31 3.71
C GLY A 74 10.18 -5.95 3.19
N LYS A 75 10.25 -5.23 2.07
CA LYS A 75 11.53 -4.82 1.46
C LYS A 75 11.69 -3.30 1.48
N SER A 76 12.90 -2.83 1.76
CA SER A 76 13.29 -1.43 1.56
C SER A 76 14.23 -1.29 0.37
N ASN A 77 14.18 -0.16 -0.33
CA ASN A 77 15.05 0.16 -1.45
C ASN A 77 15.85 1.43 -1.13
N THR A 78 17.17 1.41 -1.35
CA THR A 78 18.10 2.48 -0.95
C THR A 78 18.11 3.71 -1.87
N GLY A 79 17.40 3.65 -2.99
CA GLY A 79 17.70 4.52 -4.13
C GLY A 79 18.71 3.86 -5.04
#